data_AF-A0A8J5TZ29-F1
#
_entry.id   AF-A0A8J5TZ29-F1
#
_cell.length_a   1.000
_cell.length_b   1.000
_cell.length_c   1.000
_cell.angle_alpha   90.00
_cell.angle_beta   90.00
_cell.angle_gamma   90.00
#
_symmetry.space_group_name_H-M   'P 1'
#
loop_
_entity.id
_entity.type
_entity.pdbx_description
1 polymer ?
#
loop_
_entity_poly.entity_id
_entity_poly.type
_entity_poly.pdbx_seq_one_letter_code
_entity_poly.pdbx_strand_id
1 'polypeptide(L)'
;MTAPSRGVLGSAQTRLGFLADGLLLQQYAGDSTLKNYDCIVIDEAHGRTTNTDMLLDPLKKLIQQRKHLKVVIMSATINHEKFCQYFGTTNVFETKCCPRQASEDTTNLAMTQPS
;
A
#
# COMPACT_ATOMS: atom_id res chain seq x y z
N MET A 1 27.54 -3.11 8.26
CA MET A 1 26.92 -2.89 6.94
C MET A 1 26.17 -4.15 6.59
N THR A 2 24.85 -4.18 6.82
CA THR A 2 24.04 -5.38 6.61
C THR A 2 23.77 -5.54 5.12
N ALA A 3 24.08 -6.70 4.55
CA ALA A 3 23.79 -7.01 3.14
C ALA A 3 22.29 -6.85 2.85
N PRO A 4 21.88 -6.53 1.61
CA PRO A 4 20.47 -6.49 1.25
C PRO A 4 19.82 -7.84 1.56
N SER A 5 18.70 -7.80 2.28
CA SER A 5 17.91 -9.00 2.60
C SER A 5 17.54 -9.69 1.28
N ARG A 6 17.90 -10.97 1.13
CA ARG A 6 17.67 -11.76 -0.10
C ARG A 6 16.30 -11.46 -0.71
N GLY A 7 16.26 -11.08 -1.98
CA GLY A 7 15.04 -10.86 -2.76
C GLY A 7 14.57 -9.40 -2.86
N VAL A 8 15.17 -8.46 -2.13
CA VAL A 8 14.88 -7.02 -2.27
C VAL A 8 15.65 -6.44 -3.45
N LEU A 9 14.96 -5.71 -4.35
CA LEU A 9 15.61 -4.93 -5.40
C LEU A 9 16.31 -3.70 -4.78
N GLY A 10 17.64 -3.72 -4.69
CA GLY A 10 18.42 -2.60 -4.13
C GLY A 10 19.90 -2.89 -3.87
N SER A 11 20.65 -1.85 -3.54
CA SER A 11 22.04 -1.88 -3.06
C SER A 11 22.08 -1.92 -1.52
N ALA A 12 23.24 -2.19 -0.92
CA ALA A 12 23.43 -2.17 0.54
C ALA A 12 23.12 -0.80 1.20
N GLN A 13 23.06 0.28 0.41
CA GLN A 13 22.67 1.63 0.85
C GLN A 13 21.18 1.94 0.63
N THR A 14 20.44 1.06 -0.04
CA THR A 14 19.04 1.29 -0.39
C THR A 14 18.17 1.24 0.87
N ARG A 15 17.49 2.34 1.16
CA ARG A 15 16.57 2.48 2.30
C ARG A 15 15.12 2.12 1.98
N LEU A 16 14.79 1.98 0.68
CA LEU A 16 13.46 1.64 0.18
C LEU A 16 13.59 0.44 -0.77
N GLY A 17 13.07 -0.70 -0.34
CA GLY A 17 13.07 -1.92 -1.14
C GLY A 17 11.71 -2.16 -1.77
N PHE A 18 11.70 -2.55 -3.04
CA PHE A 18 10.50 -3.09 -3.70
C PHE A 18 10.57 -4.61 -3.67
N LEU A 19 9.47 -5.23 -3.28
CA LEU A 19 9.37 -6.66 -3.06
C LEU A 19 7.98 -7.13 -3.47
N ALA A 20 7.89 -8.26 -4.16
CA ALA A 20 6.61 -8.93 -4.38
C ALA A 20 6.12 -9.60 -3.09
N ASP A 21 4.81 -9.65 -2.89
CA ASP A 21 4.17 -10.21 -1.69
C ASP A 21 4.69 -11.61 -1.33
N GLY A 22 4.86 -12.49 -2.31
CA GLY A 22 5.34 -13.85 -2.08
C GLY A 22 6.75 -13.91 -1.49
N LEU A 23 7.64 -12.98 -1.87
CA LEU A 23 8.98 -12.90 -1.29
C LEU A 23 8.93 -12.38 0.15
N LEU A 24 8.01 -11.45 0.46
CA LEU A 24 7.82 -10.98 1.83
C LEU A 24 7.33 -12.13 2.73
N LEU A 25 6.42 -12.95 2.22
CA LEU A 25 5.92 -14.12 2.93
C LEU A 25 7.03 -15.14 3.19
N GLN A 26 7.89 -15.38 2.20
CA GLN A 26 9.06 -16.24 2.36
C GLN A 26 10.05 -15.67 3.40
N GLN A 27 10.28 -14.36 3.42
CA GLN A 27 11.11 -13.72 4.44
C GLN A 27 10.49 -13.82 5.83
N TYR A 28 9.18 -13.63 5.95
CA TYR A 28 8.45 -13.81 7.21
C TYR A 28 8.55 -15.25 7.73
N ALA A 29 8.51 -16.25 6.85
CA ALA A 29 8.70 -17.65 7.22
C ALA A 29 10.11 -17.92 7.79
N GLY A 30 11.13 -17.21 7.33
CA GLY A 30 12.50 -17.31 7.85
C GLY A 30 12.78 -16.44 9.08
N ASP A 31 12.21 -15.23 9.13
CA ASP A 31 12.25 -14.30 10.26
C ASP A 31 10.85 -13.72 10.51
N SER A 32 10.13 -14.32 11.45
CA SER A 32 8.78 -13.90 11.82
C SER A 32 8.72 -12.52 12.45
N THR A 33 9.87 -11.96 12.85
CA THR A 33 9.94 -10.63 13.44
C THR A 33 10.27 -9.53 12.43
N LEU A 34 10.63 -9.89 11.19
CA LEU A 34 10.96 -8.98 10.10
C LEU A 34 11.87 -7.82 10.56
N LYS A 35 12.95 -8.12 11.29
CA LYS A 35 13.72 -7.10 12.04
C LYS A 35 14.37 -6.04 11.16
N ASN A 36 14.59 -6.37 9.89
CA ASN A 36 15.22 -5.49 8.92
C ASN A 36 14.28 -4.40 8.38
N TYR A 37 13.00 -4.41 8.78
CA TYR A 37 12.00 -3.46 8.31
C TYR A 37 11.42 -2.66 9.48
N ASP A 38 11.45 -1.33 9.33
CA ASP A 38 10.76 -0.40 10.24
C ASP A 38 9.37 -0.02 9.70
N CYS A 39 9.20 -0.08 8.37
CA CYS A 39 7.95 0.24 7.68
C CYS A 39 7.71 -0.78 6.56
N ILE A 40 6.48 -1.28 6.45
CA ILE A 40 6.02 -2.14 5.36
C ILE A 40 4.82 -1.44 4.70
N VAL A 41 4.88 -1.30 3.39
CA VAL A 41 3.80 -0.75 2.57
C VAL A 41 3.26 -1.87 1.70
N ILE A 42 1.99 -2.22 1.88
CA ILE A 42 1.26 -3.15 1.00
C ILE A 42 0.51 -2.32 -0.01
N ASP A 43 0.95 -2.38 -1.26
CA ASP A 43 0.29 -1.68 -2.37
C ASP A 43 -0.76 -2.58 -3.04
N GLU A 44 -1.71 -1.96 -3.72
CA GLU A 44 -2.77 -2.63 -4.47
C GLU A 44 -3.53 -3.73 -3.70
N ALA A 45 -3.79 -3.50 -2.41
CA ALA A 45 -4.52 -4.45 -1.56
C ALA A 45 -5.96 -4.73 -2.04
N HIS A 46 -6.45 -4.04 -3.09
CA HIS A 46 -7.71 -4.38 -3.76
C HIS A 46 -7.64 -5.68 -4.56
N GLY A 47 -6.45 -6.11 -5.00
CA GLY A 47 -6.28 -7.29 -5.85
C GLY A 47 -6.62 -8.62 -5.17
N ARG A 48 -6.83 -8.62 -3.83
CA ARG A 48 -7.22 -9.80 -3.03
C ARG A 48 -6.44 -11.06 -3.39
N THR A 49 -5.12 -10.92 -3.51
CA THR A 49 -4.28 -12.06 -3.83
C THR A 49 -4.10 -12.93 -2.58
N THR A 50 -3.99 -14.25 -2.78
CA THR A 50 -3.76 -15.21 -1.68
C THR A 50 -2.56 -14.83 -0.82
N ASN A 51 -1.49 -14.34 -1.45
CA ASN A 51 -0.28 -13.93 -0.73
C ASN A 51 -0.54 -12.70 0.14
N THR A 52 -1.25 -11.69 -0.38
CA THR A 52 -1.61 -10.49 0.39
C THR A 52 -2.46 -10.88 1.60
N ASP A 53 -3.49 -11.72 1.42
CA ASP A 53 -4.36 -12.15 2.53
C ASP A 53 -3.59 -12.96 3.59
N MET A 54 -2.70 -13.86 3.15
CA MET A 54 -1.82 -14.62 4.06
C MET A 54 -0.80 -13.72 4.79
N LEU A 55 -0.50 -12.52 4.29
CA LEU A 55 0.37 -11.54 4.96
C LEU A 55 -0.36 -10.67 5.98
N LEU A 56 -1.65 -10.36 5.78
CA LEU A 56 -2.38 -9.45 6.66
C LEU A 56 -2.49 -10.00 8.10
N ASP A 57 -2.78 -11.30 8.25
CA ASP A 57 -2.87 -11.99 9.55
C ASP A 57 -1.57 -11.91 10.36
N PRO A 58 -0.40 -12.32 9.83
CA PRO A 58 0.86 -12.21 10.54
C PRO A 58 1.27 -10.75 10.77
N LEU A 59 1.04 -9.83 9.81
CA LEU A 59 1.33 -8.41 10.00
C LEU A 59 0.52 -7.81 11.16
N LYS A 60 -0.76 -8.18 11.31
CA LYS A 60 -1.60 -7.76 12.44
C LYS A 60 -1.03 -8.22 13.79
N LYS A 61 -0.51 -9.46 13.87
CA LYS A 61 0.16 -9.95 15.08
C LYS A 61 1.48 -9.24 15.32
N LEU A 62 2.21 -8.96 14.24
CA LEU A 62 3.52 -8.34 14.31
C LEU A 62 3.47 -6.89 14.80
N ILE A 63 2.50 -6.08 14.36
CA ILE A 63 2.31 -4.71 14.86
C ILE A 63 1.93 -4.67 16.35
N GLN A 64 1.27 -5.72 16.86
CA GLN A 64 0.94 -5.81 18.28
C GLN A 64 2.20 -6.07 19.11
N GLN A 65 3.11 -6.91 18.61
CA GLN A 65 4.37 -7.27 19.24
C GLN A 65 5.46 -6.20 19.07
N ARG A 66 5.56 -5.58 17.89
CA ARG A 66 6.57 -4.56 17.54
C ARG A 66 5.90 -3.20 17.37
N LYS A 67 5.82 -2.42 18.46
CA LYS A 67 5.25 -1.06 18.44
C LYS A 67 5.97 -0.07 17.52
N HIS A 68 7.23 -0.34 17.16
CA HIS A 68 8.00 0.49 16.24
C HIS A 68 7.71 0.20 14.76
N LEU A 69 7.17 -0.99 14.44
CA LEU A 69 6.85 -1.34 13.06
C LEU A 69 5.61 -0.58 12.60
N LYS A 70 5.73 0.11 11.47
CA LYS A 70 4.61 0.76 10.79
C LYS A 70 4.16 -0.08 9.60
N VAL A 71 2.86 -0.27 9.46
CA VAL A 71 2.27 -0.95 8.30
C VAL A 71 1.30 0.02 7.65
N VAL A 72 1.48 0.24 6.35
CA VAL A 72 0.61 1.07 5.51
C VAL A 72 -0.01 0.17 4.45
N ILE A 73 -1.32 0.26 4.29
CA ILE A 73 -2.07 -0.51 3.29
C ILE A 73 -2.66 0.49 2.31
N MET A 74 -2.25 0.41 1.05
CA MET A 74 -2.68 1.28 -0.04
C MET A 74 -3.59 0.50 -1.00
N SER A 75 -4.64 1.16 -1.46
CA SER A 75 -5.63 0.55 -2.35
C SER A 75 -6.55 1.58 -2.98
N ALA A 76 -6.98 1.31 -4.22
CA ALA A 76 -7.90 2.16 -4.97
C ALA A 76 -9.39 1.98 -4.60
N THR A 77 -9.81 0.80 -4.12
CA THR A 77 -11.23 0.45 -3.96
C THR A 77 -11.57 -0.24 -2.64
N ILE A 78 -10.66 -0.21 -1.67
CA ILE A 78 -10.82 -0.96 -0.43
C ILE A 78 -11.97 -0.41 0.42
N ASN A 79 -12.76 -1.32 1.00
CA ASN A 79 -13.72 -0.94 2.02
C ASN A 79 -12.97 -0.66 3.34
N HIS A 80 -12.85 0.63 3.68
CA HIS A 80 -12.11 1.07 4.86
C HIS A 80 -12.70 0.56 6.17
N GLU A 81 -14.03 0.44 6.30
CA GLU A 81 -14.70 -0.03 7.52
C GLU A 81 -14.27 -1.44 7.90
N LYS A 82 -14.29 -2.36 6.92
CA LYS A 82 -13.87 -3.75 7.13
C LYS A 82 -12.41 -3.85 7.53
N PHE A 83 -11.54 -3.04 6.93
CA PHE A 83 -10.11 -3.01 7.27
C PHE A 83 -9.85 -2.40 8.64
N CYS A 84 -10.56 -1.33 9.00
CA CYS A 84 -10.52 -0.73 10.33
C CYS A 84 -10.94 -1.72 11.41
N GLN A 85 -12.06 -2.42 11.19
CA GLN A 85 -12.54 -3.45 12.11
C GLN A 85 -11.54 -4.61 12.22
N TYR A 86 -10.98 -5.06 11.09
CA TYR A 86 -10.01 -6.14 11.08
C TYR A 86 -8.72 -5.77 11.82
N PHE A 87 -8.16 -4.58 11.60
CA PHE A 87 -6.94 -4.13 12.29
C PHE A 87 -7.19 -3.51 13.67
N GLY A 88 -8.44 -3.24 14.04
CA GLY A 88 -8.80 -2.54 15.27
C GLY A 88 -8.27 -1.10 15.30
N THR A 89 -8.23 -0.43 14.15
CA THR A 89 -7.70 0.94 13.98
C THR A 89 -8.78 1.86 13.42
N THR A 90 -8.67 3.15 13.74
CA THR A 90 -9.52 4.21 13.18
C THR A 90 -8.76 5.15 12.24
N ASN A 91 -7.48 4.88 12.01
CA ASN A 91 -6.61 5.72 11.20
C ASN A 91 -6.78 5.41 9.72
N VAL A 92 -7.70 6.10 9.06
CA VAL A 92 -7.94 6.01 7.61
C VAL A 92 -7.61 7.34 6.97
N PHE A 93 -6.89 7.28 5.85
CA PHE A 93 -6.65 8.42 4.99
C PHE A 93 -7.30 8.13 3.64
N GLU A 94 -8.37 8.85 3.33
CA GLU A 94 -9.02 8.78 2.03
C GLU A 94 -8.54 9.94 1.17
N THR A 95 -7.94 9.62 0.03
CA THR A 95 -7.55 10.62 -0.96
C THR A 95 -8.61 10.63 -2.06
N LYS A 96 -9.14 11.81 -2.38
CA LYS A 96 -9.95 11.95 -3.59
C LYS A 96 -8.99 11.85 -4.77
N CYS A 97 -9.20 10.86 -5.63
CA CYS A 97 -8.57 10.87 -6.93
C CYS A 97 -8.98 12.18 -7.60
N CYS A 98 -8.01 13.05 -7.94
CA CYS A 98 -8.33 14.20 -8.77
C CYS A 98 -9.00 13.66 -10.02
N PRO A 99 -10.26 14.05 -10.34
CA PRO A 99 -10.78 13.76 -11.64
C PRO A 99 -9.81 14.42 -12.61
N ARG A 100 -9.08 13.60 -13.38
CA ARG A 100 -8.33 14.08 -14.54
C ARG A 100 -9.38 14.85 -15.34
N GLN A 101 -9.32 16.17 -15.33
CA GLN A 101 -10.22 17.01 -16.11
C GLN A 101 -10.11 16.49 -17.54
N ALA A 102 -11.13 15.77 -18.00
CA ALA A 102 -11.38 15.67 -19.41
C ALA A 102 -11.64 17.10 -19.85
N SER A 103 -10.76 17.65 -20.66
CA SER A 103 -10.96 18.92 -21.33
C SER A 103 -12.22 18.81 -22.17
N GLU A 104 -13.37 19.16 -21.59
CA GLU A 104 -14.53 19.58 -22.37
C GLU A 104 -14.20 20.99 -22.88
N ASP A 105 -13.53 21.02 -24.04
CA ASP A 105 -13.47 22.19 -24.91
C ASP A 105 -14.91 22.56 -25.30
N THR A 106 -15.59 23.27 -24.41
CA THR A 106 -16.78 24.03 -24.74
C THR A 106 -16.29 25.23 -25.55
N THR A 107 -15.98 24.98 -26.81
CA THR A 107 -15.88 26.06 -27.79
C THR A 107 -17.24 26.73 -27.83
N ASN A 108 -17.27 27.94 -27.26
CA ASN A 108 -18.30 28.93 -27.44
C ASN A 108 -18.71 29.00 -28.91
N LEU A 109 -19.80 28.32 -29.27
CA LEU A 109 -20.59 28.67 -30.44
C LEU A 109 -21.78 29.54 -29.99
N ALA A 110 -21.47 30.60 -29.24
CA ALA A 110 -22.31 31.78 -29.20
C ALA A 110 -22.03 32.59 -30.49
N MET A 111 -22.53 32.11 -31.63
CA MET A 111 -22.68 32.94 -32.81
C MET A 111 -24.01 33.69 -32.70
N THR A 112 -23.87 34.94 -32.28
CA THR A 112 -24.81 36.04 -32.41
C THR A 112 -25.50 36.01 -33.78
N GLN A 113 -26.83 35.95 -33.80
CA GLN A 113 -27.63 36.28 -34.98
C GLN A 113 -27.69 37.80 -35.11
N PRO A 114 -27.38 38.41 -36.27
CA PRO A 114 -27.80 39.77 -36.54
C PRO A 114 -29.05 39.80 -37.42
N SER A 115 -30.03 40.55 -36.92
CA SER A 115 -31.10 41.35 -37.58
C SER A 115 -31.85 40.78 -38.77
#